data_AF-A0A8X7BTY2-F1
#
_entry.id   AF-A0A8X7BTY2-F1
#
_cell.length_a   1.000
_cell.length_b   1.000
_cell.length_c   1.000
_cell.angle_alpha   90.00
_cell.angle_beta   90.00
_cell.angle_gamma   90.00
#
_symmetry.space_group_name_H-M   'P 1'
#
loop_
_entity.id
_entity.type
_entity.pdbx_description
1 polymer ?
#
loop_
_entity_poly.entity_id
_entity_poly.type
_entity_poly.pdbx_seq_one_letter_code
_entity_poly.pdbx_strand_id
1 'polypeptide(L)'
;PKKEKNPPKYDAMGIHIKSGLDLCDCLDVECPGCYTPCPACTSAKCGSECRRNRHWEYQGYLTEGGDVLKNPIKDWTKKEEEEFDEFFKNR
;
A
#
# COMPACT_ATOMS: atom_id res chain seq x y z
N PRO A 1 -5.20 13.99 -27.51
CA PRO A 1 -4.51 13.05 -26.59
C PRO A 1 -5.32 12.90 -25.28
N LYS A 2 -5.94 11.74 -25.06
CA LYS A 2 -6.66 11.46 -23.81
C LYS A 2 -5.62 11.37 -22.69
N LYS A 3 -5.74 12.22 -21.65
CA LYS A 3 -4.86 12.19 -20.47
C LYS A 3 -4.79 10.76 -19.95
N GLU A 4 -3.59 10.19 -19.87
CA GLU A 4 -3.36 8.85 -19.37
C GLU A 4 -3.91 8.77 -17.95
N LYS A 5 -4.93 7.92 -17.75
CA LYS A 5 -5.44 7.63 -16.42
C LYS A 5 -4.33 6.86 -15.70
N ASN A 6 -3.96 7.28 -14.48
CA ASN A 6 -3.00 6.53 -13.65
C ASN A 6 -3.40 5.05 -13.66
N PRO A 7 -2.50 4.14 -14.10
CA PRO A 7 -2.84 2.73 -14.18
C PRO A 7 -3.08 2.17 -12.77
N PRO A 8 -3.86 1.08 -12.66
CA PRO A 8 -3.95 0.33 -11.42
C PRO A 8 -2.59 -0.08 -10.88
N LYS A 9 -2.48 -0.06 -9.55
CA LYS A 9 -1.34 -0.58 -8.79
C LYS A 9 -1.58 -2.05 -8.44
N TYR A 10 -2.84 -2.44 -8.29
CA TYR A 10 -3.25 -3.79 -7.97
C TYR A 10 -4.18 -4.33 -9.05
N ASP A 11 -4.12 -5.63 -9.29
CA ASP A 11 -4.96 -6.30 -10.26
C ASP A 11 -6.36 -6.62 -9.72
N ALA A 12 -7.14 -7.36 -10.51
CA ALA A 12 -8.49 -7.77 -10.15
C ALA A 12 -8.53 -8.83 -9.04
N MET A 13 -7.41 -9.41 -8.60
CA MET A 13 -7.31 -10.30 -7.44
C MET A 13 -6.77 -9.58 -6.19
N GLY A 14 -6.33 -8.33 -6.35
CA GLY A 14 -5.71 -7.55 -5.28
C GLY A 14 -4.23 -7.83 -5.11
N ILE A 15 -3.57 -8.39 -6.13
CA ILE A 15 -2.13 -8.60 -6.19
C ILE A 15 -1.48 -7.35 -6.75
N HIS A 16 -0.37 -6.90 -6.15
CA HIS A 16 0.35 -5.73 -6.65
C HIS A 16 0.98 -6.04 -8.02
N ILE A 17 0.68 -5.22 -9.03
CA ILE A 17 1.00 -5.52 -10.43
C ILE A 17 2.50 -5.55 -10.70
N LYS A 18 3.26 -4.61 -10.14
CA LYS A 18 4.70 -4.49 -10.43
C LYS A 18 5.52 -5.55 -9.71
N SER A 19 5.17 -5.91 -8.48
CA SER A 19 5.95 -6.87 -7.67
C SER A 19 5.39 -8.30 -7.73
N GLY A 20 4.13 -8.49 -8.12
CA GLY A 20 3.45 -9.79 -8.09
C GLY A 20 3.11 -10.28 -6.68
N LEU A 21 3.25 -9.44 -5.65
CA LEU A 21 3.06 -9.82 -4.25
C LEU A 21 1.64 -9.59 -3.75
N ASP A 22 1.13 -10.53 -2.96
CA ASP A 22 -0.15 -10.45 -2.25
C ASP A 22 -0.02 -9.68 -0.91
N LEU A 23 0.45 -8.44 -0.99
CA LEU A 23 0.78 -7.63 0.18
C LEU A 23 -0.48 -7.15 0.92
N CYS A 24 -0.56 -7.40 2.23
CA CYS A 24 -1.58 -6.82 3.09
C CYS A 24 -1.39 -5.29 3.19
N ASP A 25 -2.48 -4.53 3.32
CA ASP A 25 -2.40 -3.07 3.47
C ASP A 25 -1.67 -2.62 4.77
N CYS A 26 -1.36 -3.55 5.68
CA CYS A 26 -0.45 -3.34 6.81
C CYS A 26 1.04 -3.47 6.41
N LEU A 27 1.35 -3.60 5.13
CA LEU A 27 2.72 -3.62 4.60
C LEU A 27 3.59 -4.79 5.09
N ASP A 28 3.01 -5.78 5.75
CA ASP A 28 3.65 -7.06 6.07
C ASP A 28 3.31 -8.10 4.98
N VAL A 29 4.36 -8.62 4.34
CA VAL A 29 4.28 -9.58 3.22
C VAL A 29 3.76 -10.94 3.69
N GLU A 30 4.05 -11.32 4.94
CA GLU A 30 3.67 -12.61 5.52
C GLU A 30 2.32 -12.53 6.26
N CYS A 31 1.70 -11.35 6.30
CA CYS A 31 0.44 -11.17 7.00
C CYS A 31 -0.69 -11.96 6.31
N PRO A 32 -1.39 -12.87 7.02
CA PRO A 32 -2.55 -13.59 6.45
C PRO A 32 -3.76 -12.66 6.24
N GLY A 33 -3.73 -11.47 6.82
CA GLY A 33 -4.81 -10.47 6.84
C GLY A 33 -5.11 -10.04 8.27
N CYS A 34 -4.91 -8.75 8.58
CA CYS A 34 -5.09 -8.19 9.92
C CYS A 34 -6.31 -7.25 10.03
N TYR A 35 -7.01 -7.00 8.92
CA TYR A 35 -8.19 -6.15 8.89
C TYR A 35 -9.47 -6.97 8.97
N THR A 36 -10.59 -6.29 9.20
CA THR A 36 -11.90 -6.90 9.04
C THR A 36 -12.11 -7.33 7.58
N PRO A 37 -12.84 -8.43 7.31
CA PRO A 37 -13.08 -8.89 5.94
C PRO A 37 -13.69 -7.79 5.07
N CYS A 38 -13.03 -7.50 3.95
CA CYS A 38 -13.44 -6.44 3.03
C CYS A 38 -14.85 -6.73 2.48
N PRO A 39 -15.80 -5.78 2.56
CA PRO A 39 -17.16 -6.03 2.07
C PRO A 39 -17.24 -6.22 0.54
N ALA A 40 -16.23 -5.76 -0.21
CA ALA A 40 -16.20 -5.86 -1.67
C ALA A 40 -15.52 -7.15 -2.20
N CYS A 41 -14.60 -7.74 -1.43
CA CYS A 41 -13.82 -8.89 -1.91
C CYS A 41 -13.57 -9.99 -0.88
N THR A 42 -14.10 -9.84 0.33
CA THR A 42 -14.00 -10.77 1.47
C THR A 42 -12.59 -11.02 2.04
N SER A 43 -11.54 -10.52 1.39
CA SER A 43 -10.17 -10.59 1.91
C SER A 43 -10.01 -9.75 3.19
N ALA A 44 -9.26 -10.27 4.16
CA ALA A 44 -8.84 -9.56 5.37
C ALA A 44 -7.54 -8.73 5.16
N LYS A 45 -7.06 -8.63 3.92
CA LYS A 45 -5.81 -7.92 3.56
C LYS A 45 -6.02 -6.48 3.07
N CYS A 46 -7.27 -6.05 2.90
CA CYS A 46 -7.59 -4.67 2.53
C CYS A 46 -7.67 -3.79 3.78
N GLY A 47 -7.13 -2.57 3.70
CA GLY A 47 -7.30 -1.54 4.73
C GLY A 47 -8.68 -0.91 4.65
N SER A 48 -8.75 0.42 4.72
CA SER A 48 -10.02 1.17 4.65
C SER A 48 -10.72 1.05 3.30
N GLU A 49 -9.96 0.84 2.22
CA GLU A 49 -10.46 0.70 0.85
C GLU A 49 -10.02 -0.63 0.24
N CYS A 50 -10.89 -1.24 -0.57
CA CYS A 50 -10.55 -2.47 -1.28
C CYS A 50 -9.34 -2.25 -2.20
N ARG A 51 -8.32 -3.12 -2.09
CA ARG A 51 -7.12 -3.03 -2.93
C ARG A 51 -7.34 -3.50 -4.37
N ARG A 52 -8.39 -4.29 -4.68
CA ARG A 52 -8.62 -4.80 -6.05
C ARG A 52 -8.80 -3.65 -7.04
N ASN A 53 -8.02 -3.65 -8.13
CA ASN A 53 -8.01 -2.62 -9.17
C ASN A 53 -7.72 -1.20 -8.66
N ARG A 54 -7.16 -1.05 -7.45
CA ARG A 54 -6.89 0.27 -6.86
C ARG A 54 -5.71 0.93 -7.58
N HIS A 55 -5.80 2.25 -7.78
CA HIS A 55 -4.78 3.03 -8.49
C HIS A 55 -3.69 3.63 -7.57
N TRP A 56 -3.72 3.29 -6.29
CA TRP A 56 -2.80 3.78 -5.28
C TRP A 56 -2.38 2.64 -4.34
N GLU A 57 -1.24 2.83 -3.68
CA GLU A 57 -0.67 1.94 -2.67
C GLU A 57 -0.26 2.78 -1.46
N TYR A 58 -0.31 2.19 -0.26
CA TYR A 58 0.21 2.85 0.93
C TYR A 58 1.69 3.13 0.74
N GLN A 59 2.15 4.33 1.09
CA GLN A 59 3.58 4.62 1.12
C GLN A 59 4.20 4.09 2.40
N GLY A 60 3.51 4.21 3.51
CA GLY A 60 3.96 3.80 4.83
C GLY A 60 3.09 4.41 5.90
N TYR A 61 3.33 4.07 7.17
CA TYR A 61 2.56 4.62 8.29
C TYR A 61 3.36 4.60 9.59
N LEU A 62 2.89 5.41 10.55
CA LEU A 62 3.37 5.43 11.92
C LEU A 62 2.62 4.38 12.74
N THR A 63 3.35 3.54 13.45
CA THR A 63 2.79 2.58 14.40
C THR A 63 2.45 3.27 15.72
N GLU A 64 1.63 2.63 16.55
CA GLU A 64 1.34 3.12 17.90
C GLU A 64 2.60 3.21 18.78
N GLY A 65 3.63 2.40 18.49
CA GLY A 65 4.93 2.42 19.16
C GLY A 65 5.86 3.56 18.72
N GLY A 66 5.45 4.36 17.74
CA GLY A 66 6.26 5.45 17.18
C GLY A 66 7.20 5.03 16.05
N ASP A 67 7.23 3.74 15.68
CA ASP A 67 8.02 3.26 14.55
C ASP A 67 7.38 3.65 13.21
N VAL A 68 8.22 3.96 12.22
CA VAL A 68 7.80 4.25 10.84
C VAL A 68 7.98 3.00 9.99
N LEU A 69 6.89 2.47 9.45
CA LEU A 69 6.91 1.37 8.50
C LEU A 69 6.81 1.90 7.08
N LYS A 70 7.82 1.62 6.25
CA LYS A 70 7.83 1.92 4.81
C LYS A 70 7.22 0.75 4.04
N ASN A 71 6.53 1.05 2.94
CA ASN A 71 6.03 0.02 2.04
C ASN A 71 7.21 -0.72 1.38
N PRO A 72 7.35 -2.04 1.60
CA PRO A 72 8.49 -2.82 1.12
C PRO A 72 8.47 -3.09 -0.40
N ILE A 73 7.32 -2.90 -1.07
CA ILE A 73 7.18 -3.15 -2.51
C ILE A 73 7.12 -1.88 -3.35
N LYS A 74 7.09 -0.71 -2.69
CA LYS A 74 7.17 0.57 -3.39
C LYS A 74 8.60 0.77 -3.88
N ASP A 75 8.73 1.14 -5.15
CA ASP A 75 10.01 1.53 -5.74
C ASP A 75 10.23 3.02 -5.46
N TRP A 76 10.85 3.30 -4.32
CA TRP A 76 11.08 4.66 -3.83
C TRP A 76 12.13 5.37 -4.67
N THR A 77 11.80 6.56 -5.16
CA THR A 77 12.85 7.48 -5.59
C THR A 77 13.53 8.09 -4.37
N LYS A 78 14.81 8.46 -4.49
CA LYS A 78 15.55 9.15 -3.42
C LYS A 78 14.81 10.37 -2.89
N LYS A 79 14.23 11.16 -3.79
CA LYS A 79 13.45 12.34 -3.45
C LYS A 79 12.21 11.99 -2.61
N GLU A 80 11.45 10.97 -3.00
CA GLU A 80 10.28 10.55 -2.23
C GLU A 80 10.67 9.95 -0.88
N GLU A 81 11.80 9.26 -0.80
CA GLU A 81 12.32 8.73 0.45
C GLU A 81 12.69 9.86 1.43
N GLU A 82 13.40 10.88 0.94
CA GLU A 82 13.74 12.08 1.72
C GLU A 82 12.49 12.84 2.18
N GLU A 83 11.53 13.08 1.29
CA GLU A 83 10.27 13.76 1.61
C GLU A 83 9.43 12.98 2.64
N PHE A 84 9.41 11.64 2.54
CA PHE A 84 8.72 10.79 3.49
C PHE A 84 9.40 10.82 4.86
N ASP A 85 10.72 10.67 4.92
CA ASP A 85 11.47 10.70 6.17
C ASP A 85 11.38 12.07 6.86
N GLU A 86 11.37 13.17 6.09
CA GLU A 86 11.13 14.52 6.61
C GLU A 86 9.72 14.70 7.17
N PHE A 87 8.69 14.18 6.47
CA PHE A 87 7.32 14.24 6.94
C PHE A 87 7.13 13.59 8.32
N PHE A 88 7.74 12.42 8.57
CA PHE A 88 7.64 11.76 9.87
C PHE A 88 8.54 12.37 10.94
N LYS A 89 9.68 12.99 10.58
CA LYS A 89 10.52 13.73 11.54
C LYS A 89 9.84 14.98 12.10
N ASN A 90 8.92 15.58 11.35
CA ASN A 90 8.25 16.84 11.69
C ASN A 90 6.85 16.66 12.32
N ARG A 91 6.43 15.40 12.57
CA ARG A 91 5.19 15.07 13.29
C ARG A 91 5.47 14.73 14.74
#